data_AF-A0A6J5EFS8-F1
#
_entry.id   AF-A0A6J5EFS8-F1
#
_cell.length_a   1.000
_cell.length_b   1.000
_cell.length_c   1.000
_cell.angle_alpha   90.00
_cell.angle_beta   90.00
_cell.angle_gamma   90.00
#
_symmetry.space_group_name_H-M   'P 1'
#
loop_
_entity.id
_entity.type
_entity.pdbx_description
1 polymer ?
#
loop_
_entity_poly.entity_id
_entity_poly.type
_entity_poly.pdbx_seq_one_letter_code
_entity_poly.pdbx_strand_id
1 'polypeptide(L)'
;MTLTASIDEIARGLDGLNPPWLPAYDMRAYAAKVDSECGYGADMMVSVEINTRMFEEVVAFVHLCGAFASLHSTTARQYECVRNDRAEIDDVLAHNATAACPTYTGLLTSLVNRGILARCALD
;
A
#
# COMPACT_ATOMS: atom_id res chain seq x y z
N MET A 1 -19.13 -9.70 4.79
CA MET A 1 -17.87 -9.95 5.52
C MET A 1 -17.15 -8.63 5.66
N THR A 2 -17.05 -8.10 6.87
CA THR A 2 -16.27 -6.90 7.17
C THR A 2 -14.79 -7.28 7.12
N LEU A 3 -14.03 -6.75 6.16
CA LEU A 3 -12.57 -6.71 6.21
C LEU A 3 -12.18 -5.79 7.38
N THR A 4 -12.33 -6.29 8.61
CA THR A 4 -12.08 -5.57 9.86
C THR A 4 -10.65 -5.65 10.35
N ALA A 5 -9.75 -6.35 9.63
CA ALA A 5 -8.34 -6.05 9.77
C ALA A 5 -8.09 -4.68 9.12
N SER A 6 -8.45 -3.61 9.84
CA SER A 6 -8.07 -2.26 9.44
C SER A 6 -6.55 -2.22 9.35
N ILE A 7 -6.02 -1.37 8.48
CA ILE A 7 -4.57 -1.19 8.40
C ILE A 7 -3.96 -0.87 9.77
N ASP A 8 -4.72 -0.27 10.68
CA ASP A 8 -4.31 -0.06 12.08
C ASP A 8 -4.08 -1.36 12.86
N GLU A 9 -4.87 -2.42 12.63
CA GLU A 9 -4.66 -3.74 13.24
C GLU A 9 -3.37 -4.38 12.72
N ILE A 10 -3.15 -4.29 11.42
CA ILE A 10 -1.93 -4.82 10.78
C ILE A 10 -0.71 -4.01 11.23
N ALA A 11 -0.81 -2.68 11.23
CA ALA A 11 0.24 -1.78 11.70
C ALA A 11 0.63 -2.04 13.16
N ARG A 12 -0.36 -2.31 14.04
CA ARG A 12 -0.11 -2.74 15.42
C ARG A 12 0.64 -4.08 15.50
N GLY A 13 0.30 -5.03 14.62
CA GLY A 13 0.99 -6.32 14.53
C GLY A 13 2.41 -6.24 13.98
N LEU A 14 2.75 -5.18 13.25
CA LEU A 14 4.05 -4.94 12.63
C LEU A 14 5.07 -4.26 13.57
N ASP A 15 4.79 -4.13 14.87
CA ASP A 15 5.65 -3.58 15.95
C ASP A 15 6.98 -2.93 15.50
N GLY A 16 6.95 -1.61 15.23
CA GLY A 16 8.13 -0.83 14.87
C GLY A 16 8.64 -0.98 13.42
N LEU A 17 8.04 -1.86 12.61
CA LEU A 17 8.38 -2.07 11.20
C LEU A 17 7.60 -1.14 10.25
N ASN A 18 6.51 -0.52 10.71
CA ASN A 18 5.81 0.50 9.94
C ASN A 18 6.65 1.79 9.92
N PRO A 19 7.05 2.31 8.73
CA PRO A 19 7.83 3.54 8.67
C PRO A 19 7.04 4.71 9.28
N PRO A 20 7.64 5.55 10.15
CA PRO A 20 6.93 6.62 10.83
C PRO A 20 6.41 7.71 9.89
N TRP A 21 6.90 7.73 8.66
CA TRP A 21 6.51 8.64 7.60
C TRP A 21 5.38 8.13 6.73
N LEU A 22 5.02 6.84 6.84
CA LEU A 22 4.01 6.24 5.98
C LEU A 22 2.62 6.71 6.45
N PRO A 23 1.86 7.44 5.61
CA PRO A 23 0.54 7.94 5.99
C PRO A 23 -0.48 6.82 6.21
N ALA A 24 -1.50 7.11 7.01
CA ALA A 24 -2.71 6.31 7.14
C ALA A 24 -3.72 6.76 6.08
N TYR A 25 -4.01 5.93 5.07
CA TYR A 25 -5.01 6.25 4.06
C TYR A 25 -6.42 5.78 4.46
N ASP A 26 -7.44 6.51 4.01
CA ASP A 26 -8.84 6.20 4.32
C ASP A 26 -9.35 5.06 3.43
N MET A 27 -9.27 3.85 3.99
CA MET A 27 -9.73 2.62 3.35
C MET A 27 -11.24 2.60 3.09
N ARG A 28 -12.05 3.37 3.84
CA ARG A 28 -13.49 3.47 3.57
C ARG A 28 -13.77 4.37 2.39
N ALA A 29 -13.06 5.50 2.30
CA ALA A 29 -13.14 6.37 1.13
C ALA A 29 -12.70 5.64 -0.14
N TYR A 30 -11.64 4.83 -0.05
CA TYR A 30 -11.19 4.00 -1.17
C TYR A 30 -12.22 2.92 -1.56
N ALA A 31 -12.80 2.20 -0.59
CA ALA A 31 -13.86 1.23 -0.87
C ALA A 31 -15.08 1.88 -1.56
N ALA A 32 -15.49 3.06 -1.11
CA ALA A 32 -16.60 3.81 -1.71
C ALA A 32 -16.27 4.27 -3.14
N LYS A 33 -15.03 4.68 -3.40
CA LYS A 33 -14.56 4.99 -4.75
C LYS A 33 -14.64 3.76 -5.66
N VAL A 34 -14.11 2.61 -5.22
CA VAL A 34 -14.14 1.36 -5.99
C VAL A 34 -15.58 0.93 -6.29
N ASP A 35 -16.48 1.00 -5.30
CA ASP A 35 -17.91 0.74 -5.47
C ASP A 35 -18.51 1.61 -6.59
N SER A 36 -18.24 2.92 -6.56
CA SER A 36 -18.72 3.87 -7.57
C SER A 36 -18.16 3.65 -8.98
N GLU A 37 -16.96 3.06 -9.09
CA GLU A 37 -16.24 2.87 -10.36
C GLU A 37 -16.38 1.45 -10.93
N CYS A 38 -16.84 0.45 -10.15
CA CYS A 38 -16.75 -0.96 -10.52
C CYS A 38 -17.59 -1.36 -11.75
N GLY A 39 -18.67 -0.62 -12.05
CA GLY A 39 -19.53 -0.83 -13.22
C GLY A 39 -20.33 -2.14 -13.24
N TYR A 40 -20.23 -2.97 -12.20
CA TYR A 40 -20.98 -4.21 -12.09
C TYR A 40 -22.40 -3.95 -11.58
N GLY A 41 -23.41 -4.56 -12.22
CA GLY A 41 -24.80 -4.47 -11.79
C GLY A 41 -25.24 -5.54 -10.78
N ALA A 42 -24.39 -6.53 -10.51
CA ALA A 42 -24.69 -7.64 -9.59
C ALA A 42 -23.91 -7.47 -8.28
N ASP A 43 -24.62 -7.42 -7.14
CA ASP A 43 -24.05 -7.18 -5.80
C ASP A 43 -22.87 -8.08 -5.44
N MET A 44 -22.93 -9.35 -5.88
CA MET A 44 -21.85 -10.30 -5.65
C MET A 44 -20.56 -9.92 -6.40
N MET A 45 -20.68 -9.42 -7.63
CA MET A 45 -19.53 -8.99 -8.42
C MET A 45 -18.93 -7.70 -7.86
N VAL A 46 -19.78 -6.75 -7.47
CA VAL A 46 -19.38 -5.51 -6.76
C VAL A 46 -18.58 -5.86 -5.49
N SER A 47 -19.11 -6.79 -4.69
CA SER A 47 -18.45 -7.23 -3.46
C SER A 47 -17.09 -7.89 -3.72
N VAL A 48 -16.97 -8.70 -4.77
CA VAL A 48 -15.70 -9.33 -5.14
C VAL A 48 -14.67 -8.29 -5.57
N GLU A 49 -15.07 -7.31 -6.41
CA GLU A 49 -14.18 -6.23 -6.85
C GLU A 49 -13.67 -5.42 -5.66
N ILE A 50 -14.59 -4.93 -4.80
CA ILE A 50 -14.22 -4.15 -3.62
C ILE A 50 -13.24 -4.96 -2.74
N ASN A 51 -13.58 -6.20 -2.39
CA ASN A 51 -12.70 -7.00 -1.53
C ASN A 51 -11.33 -7.26 -2.16
N THR A 52 -11.25 -7.43 -3.48
CA THR A 52 -9.99 -7.63 -4.20
C THR A 52 -9.13 -6.38 -4.12
N ARG A 53 -9.69 -5.20 -4.41
CA ARG A 53 -8.99 -3.91 -4.32
C ARG A 53 -8.54 -3.59 -2.90
N MET A 54 -9.40 -3.83 -1.91
CA MET A 54 -9.04 -3.65 -0.51
C MET A 54 -7.90 -4.57 -0.08
N PHE A 55 -7.85 -5.80 -0.60
CA PHE A 55 -6.76 -6.72 -0.33
C PHE A 55 -5.44 -6.27 -0.99
N GLU A 56 -5.48 -5.75 -2.21
CA GLU A 56 -4.31 -5.18 -2.90
C GLU A 56 -3.68 -4.03 -2.09
N GLU A 57 -4.50 -3.18 -1.47
CA GLU A 57 -4.02 -2.10 -0.59
C GLU A 57 -3.32 -2.62 0.66
N VAL A 58 -3.87 -3.65 1.29
CA VAL A 58 -3.24 -4.30 2.45
C VAL A 58 -1.89 -4.91 2.07
N VAL A 59 -1.82 -5.60 0.93
CA VAL A 59 -0.58 -6.18 0.41
C VAL A 59 0.44 -5.09 0.11
N ALA A 60 0.02 -3.99 -0.53
CA ALA A 60 0.90 -2.86 -0.80
C ALA A 60 1.44 -2.21 0.49
N PHE A 61 0.60 -2.04 1.51
CA PHE A 61 1.03 -1.56 2.83
C PHE A 61 2.11 -2.46 3.44
N VAL A 62 1.90 -3.78 3.46
CA VAL A 62 2.89 -4.74 3.98
C VAL A 62 4.19 -4.70 3.18
N HIS A 63 4.13 -4.57 1.85
CA HIS A 63 5.31 -4.41 1.01
C HIS A 63 6.09 -3.14 1.33
N LEU A 64 5.41 -2.01 1.54
CA LEU A 64 6.03 -0.75 1.93
C LEU A 64 6.73 -0.88 3.29
N CYS A 65 6.07 -1.48 4.29
CA CYS A 65 6.71 -1.72 5.58
C CYS A 65 7.94 -2.64 5.42
N GLY A 66 7.81 -3.75 4.71
CA GLY A 66 8.90 -4.71 4.53
C GLY A 66 10.10 -4.16 3.76
N ALA A 67 9.88 -3.25 2.80
CA ALA A 67 10.93 -2.65 1.98
C ALA A 67 11.81 -1.66 2.74
N PHE A 68 11.24 -0.97 3.73
CA PHE A 68 11.93 0.04 4.53
C PHE A 68 12.31 -0.43 5.93
N ALA A 69 11.76 -1.55 6.40
CA ALA A 69 12.17 -2.14 7.65
C ALA A 69 13.61 -2.68 7.56
N SER A 70 14.39 -2.50 8.63
CA SER A 70 15.71 -3.12 8.82
C SER A 70 15.57 -4.62 9.15
N LEU A 71 14.86 -5.36 8.32
CA LEU A 71 14.75 -6.81 8.43
C LEU A 71 16.06 -7.45 7.98
N HIS A 72 16.49 -8.51 8.66
CA HIS A 72 17.51 -9.41 8.12
C HIS A 72 17.13 -9.83 6.69
N SER A 73 18.10 -10.05 5.82
CA SER A 73 17.87 -10.45 4.43
C SER A 73 16.99 -11.71 4.41
N THR A 74 15.70 -11.53 4.15
CA THR A 74 14.73 -12.62 4.00
C THR A 74 14.34 -12.69 2.53
N THR A 75 14.26 -13.90 2.00
CA THR A 75 13.76 -14.15 0.63
C THR A 75 12.26 -13.84 0.49
N ALA A 76 11.57 -13.57 1.60
CA ALA A 76 10.16 -13.18 1.62
C ALA A 76 9.91 -11.72 1.18
N ARG A 77 10.95 -10.87 1.14
CA ARG A 77 10.84 -9.47 0.75
C ARG A 77 10.59 -9.35 -0.76
N GLN A 78 9.45 -8.77 -1.14
CA GLN A 78 9.11 -8.52 -2.55
C GLN A 78 9.73 -7.22 -3.12
N TYR A 79 9.98 -6.24 -2.25
CA TYR A 79 10.55 -4.95 -2.63
C TYR A 79 11.67 -4.56 -1.68
N GLU A 80 12.74 -3.97 -2.21
CA GLU A 80 13.86 -3.45 -1.44
C GLU A 80 14.02 -1.95 -1.66
N CYS A 81 14.28 -1.21 -0.58
CA CYS A 81 14.69 0.18 -0.66
C CYS A 81 16.14 0.27 -1.14
N VAL A 82 16.33 0.69 -2.38
CA VAL A 82 17.64 0.84 -3.02
C VAL A 82 18.16 2.28 -2.94
N ARG A 83 17.28 3.25 -2.68
CA ARG A 83 17.65 4.67 -2.48
C ARG A 83 16.81 5.29 -1.36
N ASN A 84 17.39 5.41 -0.18
CA ASN A 84 16.71 5.95 1.00
C ASN A 84 16.94 7.46 1.18
N ASP A 85 16.68 8.24 0.13
CA ASP A 85 16.73 9.71 0.20
C ASP A 85 15.41 10.25 0.77
N ARG A 86 15.51 10.95 1.90
CA ARG A 86 14.34 11.46 2.60
C ARG A 86 13.57 12.52 1.80
N ALA A 87 14.27 13.43 1.12
CA ALA A 87 13.64 14.51 0.39
C ALA A 87 12.84 13.99 -0.81
N GLU A 88 13.36 12.95 -1.48
CA GLU A 88 12.64 12.32 -2.58
C GLU A 88 11.43 11.50 -2.11
N ILE A 89 11.55 10.80 -0.98
CA ILE A 89 10.41 10.11 -0.37
C ILE A 89 9.31 11.13 -0.03
N ASP A 90 9.68 12.28 0.53
CA ASP A 90 8.75 13.35 0.85
C ASP A 90 8.10 13.96 -0.42
N ASP A 91 8.84 14.11 -1.53
CA ASP A 91 8.30 14.51 -2.85
C ASP A 91 7.26 13.51 -3.37
N VAL A 92 7.55 12.21 -3.27
CA VAL A 92 6.62 11.15 -3.70
C VAL A 92 5.37 11.13 -2.82
N LEU A 93 5.51 11.30 -1.52
CA LEU A 93 4.38 11.40 -0.59
C LEU A 93 3.50 12.61 -0.93
N ALA A 94 4.11 13.78 -1.15
CA ALA A 94 3.41 14.99 -1.53
C ALA A 94 2.67 14.81 -2.86
N HIS A 95 3.31 14.20 -3.85
CA HIS A 95 2.68 13.89 -5.14
C HIS A 95 1.50 12.92 -4.98
N ASN A 96 1.65 11.82 -4.24
CA ASN A 96 0.56 10.85 -4.03
C ASN A 96 -0.62 11.47 -3.28
N ALA A 97 -0.36 12.39 -2.35
CA ALA A 97 -1.38 13.12 -1.61
C ALA A 97 -2.22 14.08 -2.49
N THR A 98 -1.77 14.42 -3.71
CA THR A 98 -2.57 15.22 -4.65
C THR A 98 -3.71 14.43 -5.31
N ALA A 99 -3.66 13.10 -5.25
CA ALA A 99 -4.75 12.27 -5.77
C ALA A 99 -6.04 12.50 -4.95
N ALA A 100 -7.19 12.48 -5.63
CA ALA A 100 -8.49 12.62 -4.96
C ALA A 100 -8.76 11.52 -3.92
N CYS A 101 -8.14 10.34 -4.11
CA CYS A 101 -8.13 9.24 -3.17
C CYS A 101 -6.73 8.60 -3.20
N PRO A 102 -5.80 9.04 -2.33
CA PRO A 102 -4.46 8.47 -2.24
C PRO A 102 -4.49 7.03 -1.73
N THR A 103 -3.63 6.17 -2.28
CA THR A 103 -3.61 4.74 -1.95
C THR A 103 -2.18 4.23 -1.74
N TYR A 104 -2.03 3.08 -1.05
CA TYR A 104 -0.75 2.40 -0.86
C TYR A 104 -0.27 1.77 -2.16
N THR A 105 -1.18 1.24 -2.99
CA THR A 105 -0.81 0.74 -4.33
C THR A 105 -0.25 1.86 -5.22
N GLY A 106 -0.86 3.05 -5.17
CA GLY A 106 -0.40 4.24 -5.88
C GLY A 106 0.95 4.75 -5.37
N LEU A 107 1.12 4.76 -4.03
CA LEU A 107 2.39 5.12 -3.41
C LEU A 107 3.51 4.14 -3.76
N LEU A 108 3.26 2.83 -3.64
CA LEU A 108 4.20 1.77 -3.99
C LEU A 108 4.64 1.90 -5.46
N THR A 109 3.68 2.09 -6.37
CA THR A 109 3.95 2.30 -7.80
C THR A 109 4.82 3.54 -8.02
N SER A 110 4.53 4.64 -7.34
CA SER A 110 5.28 5.90 -7.48
C SER A 110 6.72 5.76 -6.98
N LEU A 111 6.93 5.07 -5.86
CA LEU A 111 8.26 4.80 -5.31
C LEU A 111 9.09 3.89 -6.24
N VAL A 112 8.46 2.89 -6.84
CA VAL A 112 9.11 2.02 -7.84
C VAL A 112 9.47 2.81 -9.10
N ASN A 113 8.54 3.60 -9.63
CA ASN A 113 8.76 4.41 -10.84
C ASN A 113 9.88 5.45 -10.67
N ARG A 114 10.04 5.98 -9.45
CA ARG A 114 11.12 6.91 -9.10
C ARG A 114 12.45 6.21 -8.80
N GLY A 115 12.49 4.88 -8.77
CA GLY A 115 13.69 4.08 -8.48
C GLY A 115 14.10 4.11 -7.01
N ILE A 116 13.19 4.46 -6.10
CA ILE A 116 13.42 4.40 -4.65
C ILE A 116 13.30 2.95 -4.17
N LEU A 117 12.30 2.24 -4.70
CA LEU A 117 12.10 0.82 -4.48
C LEU A 117 12.43 0.01 -5.74
N ALA A 118 13.07 -1.13 -5.57
CA ALA A 118 13.24 -2.14 -6.60
C ALA A 118 12.49 -3.41 -6.22
N ARG A 119 11.96 -4.13 -7.22
CA ARG A 119 11.39 -5.45 -7.00
C ARG A 119 12.54 -6.45 -6.81
N CYS A 120 12.48 -7.26 -5.77
CA CYS A 120 13.44 -8.34 -5.57
C CYS A 120 13.29 -9.38 -6.69
N ALA A 121 14.41 -9.95 -7.15
CA ALA A 121 14.34 -11.11 -8.03
C ALA A 121 13.67 -12.28 -7.28
N LEU A 122 12.80 -13.00 -7.97
CA LEU A 122 12.33 -14.30 -7.49
C LEU A 122 13.45 -15.29 -7.86
N ASP A 123 14.21 -15.73 -6.87
CA ASP A 123 15.14 -16.87 -7.02
C ASP A 123 14.38 -18.18 -7.22
#